data_AF-A0A7V5UPX7-F1
#
_entry.id   AF-A0A7V5UPX7-F1
#
_cell.length_a   1.000
_cell.length_b   1.000
_cell.length_c   1.000
_cell.angle_alpha   90.00
_cell.angle_beta   90.00
_cell.angle_gamma   90.00
#
_symmetry.space_group_name_H-M   'P 1'
#
loop_
_entity.id
_entity.type
_entity.pdbx_description
1 polymer ?
#
loop_
_entity_poly.entity_id
_entity_poly.type
_entity_poly.pdbx_seq_one_letter_code
_entity_poly.pdbx_strand_id
1 'polypeptide(L)'
;MVTRPDNLILSVDDIGLCRSHDLALTARIDATCLDRVSVMTGLGDLTSVSHWLRQVPALDLHLNLTEHSPRSGTNPQSSLAIARRRLGFVMNMPGKYSPQRAKNLWRYQIEAFKIRFGRPPDGLNSHEHIHLFPPYFRQVVKLAHEYRISYIRLGTQSIGAQGGYRHMLFDIFHGVNLAALNAAGAASSTLFYSYDSGRFTPRALLDDFPDGSEVIFHPDLAGDMEVLEMLVSRRAGNARI
;
A
#
# COMPACT_ATOMS: atom_id res chain seq x y z
N MET A 1 -18.70 16.92 19.51
CA MET A 1 -17.35 17.49 19.26
C MET A 1 -16.47 16.28 19.00
N VAL A 2 -16.25 15.92 17.73
CA VAL A 2 -15.59 14.67 17.36
C VAL A 2 -14.08 14.86 17.52
N THR A 3 -13.52 14.26 18.55
CA THR A 3 -12.10 14.23 18.85
C THR A 3 -11.42 13.17 17.99
N ARG A 4 -10.67 13.64 16.97
CA ARG A 4 -9.43 13.14 16.34
C ARG A 4 -9.05 11.65 16.46
N PRO A 5 -8.40 11.12 15.41
CA PRO A 5 -7.13 10.41 15.56
C PRO A 5 -6.02 11.23 14.88
N ASP A 6 -5.20 11.96 15.66
CA ASP A 6 -3.99 12.66 15.16
C ASP A 6 -2.91 11.70 14.64
N ASN A 7 -3.12 10.40 14.83
CA ASN A 7 -2.13 9.34 14.64
C ASN A 7 -2.46 8.41 13.46
N LEU A 8 -3.26 8.86 12.49
CA LEU A 8 -3.40 8.13 11.23
C LEU A 8 -2.12 8.25 10.40
N ILE A 9 -1.64 7.10 9.92
CA ILE A 9 -0.57 7.00 8.94
C ILE A 9 -1.21 7.13 7.56
N LEU A 10 -0.96 8.25 6.89
CA LEU A 10 -1.43 8.51 5.53
C LEU A 10 -0.45 7.88 4.54
N SER A 11 -0.92 6.86 3.83
CA SER A 11 -0.13 6.16 2.81
C SER A 11 -0.74 6.30 1.43
N VAL A 12 0.11 6.37 0.42
CA VAL A 12 -0.29 6.31 -0.99
C VAL A 12 0.39 5.15 -1.68
N ASP A 13 -0.38 4.36 -2.43
CA ASP A 13 0.11 3.23 -3.22
C ASP A 13 0.17 3.57 -4.73
N ASP A 14 0.70 2.62 -5.50
CA ASP A 14 0.74 2.63 -6.97
C ASP A 14 1.60 3.72 -7.64
N ILE A 15 2.51 4.39 -6.92
CA ILE A 15 3.44 5.32 -7.56
C ILE A 15 4.35 4.60 -8.54
N GLY A 16 4.44 5.10 -9.77
CA GLY A 16 5.15 4.45 -10.87
C GLY A 16 4.30 3.45 -11.65
N LEU A 17 3.02 3.28 -11.32
CA LEU A 17 2.09 2.51 -12.16
C LEU A 17 1.75 3.26 -13.45
N CYS A 18 1.52 4.57 -13.36
CA CYS A 18 1.15 5.41 -14.49
C CYS A 18 1.61 6.87 -14.28
N ARG A 19 2.28 7.44 -15.30
CA ARG A 19 2.80 8.81 -15.20
C ARG A 19 1.71 9.87 -14.96
N SER A 20 0.54 9.74 -15.57
CA SER A 20 -0.54 10.73 -15.36
C SER A 20 -1.09 10.71 -13.93
N HIS A 21 -1.07 9.53 -13.30
CA HIS A 21 -1.48 9.32 -11.92
C HIS A 21 -0.46 9.95 -10.96
N ASP A 22 0.82 9.64 -11.16
CA ASP A 22 1.94 10.22 -10.41
C ASP A 22 1.92 11.76 -10.47
N LEU A 23 1.74 12.35 -11.66
CA LEU A 23 1.69 13.80 -11.84
C LEU A 23 0.45 14.43 -11.18
N ALA A 24 -0.71 13.78 -11.26
CA ALA A 24 -1.93 14.30 -10.64
C ALA A 24 -1.82 14.36 -9.11
N LEU A 25 -1.22 13.34 -8.48
CA LEU A 25 -0.96 13.34 -7.05
C LEU A 25 0.04 14.43 -6.67
N THR A 26 1.20 14.45 -7.31
CA THR A 26 2.31 15.35 -6.93
C THR A 26 2.00 16.82 -7.19
N ALA A 27 1.05 17.14 -8.07
CA ALA A 27 0.56 18.51 -8.27
C ALA A 27 -0.39 19.00 -7.16
N ARG A 28 -0.98 18.08 -6.39
CA ARG A 28 -2.06 18.36 -5.42
C ARG A 28 -1.65 18.16 -3.98
N ILE A 29 -0.73 17.23 -3.72
CA ILE A 29 -0.30 16.83 -2.39
C ILE A 29 1.18 17.11 -2.19
N ASP A 30 1.50 17.85 -1.12
CA ASP A 30 2.87 17.98 -0.62
C ASP A 30 3.34 16.63 -0.04
N ALA A 31 4.49 16.15 -0.50
CA ALA A 31 5.08 14.88 -0.07
C ALA A 31 5.26 14.78 1.45
N THR A 32 5.54 15.90 2.12
CA THR A 32 5.78 15.95 3.56
C THR A 32 4.52 15.78 4.41
N CYS A 33 3.34 15.90 3.79
CA CYS A 33 2.07 15.69 4.46
C CYS A 33 1.67 14.21 4.54
N LEU A 34 2.31 13.36 3.75
CA LEU A 34 2.16 11.91 3.78
C LEU A 34 3.17 11.30 4.75
N ASP A 35 2.83 10.16 5.35
CA ASP A 35 3.76 9.41 6.20
C ASP A 35 4.54 8.37 5.39
N ARG A 36 3.86 7.73 4.43
CA ARG A 36 4.44 6.67 3.61
C ARG A 36 3.99 6.77 2.17
N VAL A 37 4.86 6.36 1.25
CA VAL A 37 4.52 6.19 -0.16
C VAL A 37 5.10 4.87 -0.66
N SER A 38 4.29 4.07 -1.33
CA SER A 38 4.71 2.80 -1.92
C SER A 38 4.95 2.95 -3.43
N VAL A 39 6.16 2.62 -3.89
CA VAL A 39 6.54 2.73 -5.31
C VAL A 39 6.66 1.38 -6.00
N MET A 40 6.27 1.33 -7.26
CA MET A 40 6.44 0.18 -8.15
C MET A 40 7.68 0.36 -9.01
N THR A 41 8.74 -0.40 -8.76
CA THR A 41 10.02 -0.26 -9.48
C THR A 41 10.06 -0.95 -10.84
N GLY A 42 9.07 -1.78 -11.16
CA GLY A 42 9.05 -2.61 -12.38
C GLY A 42 8.18 -2.12 -13.54
N LEU A 43 7.42 -1.02 -13.38
CA LEU A 43 6.33 -0.68 -14.31
C LEU A 43 6.39 0.74 -14.93
N GLY A 44 7.14 1.69 -14.37
CA GLY A 44 7.12 3.08 -14.87
C GLY A 44 8.36 3.92 -14.56
N ASP A 45 8.48 5.04 -15.26
CA ASP A 45 9.55 6.02 -15.10
C ASP A 45 9.27 6.99 -13.94
N LEU A 46 9.94 6.75 -12.82
CA LEU A 46 9.87 7.58 -11.61
C LEU A 46 10.65 8.90 -11.72
N THR A 47 11.29 9.20 -12.86
CA THR A 47 12.09 10.43 -13.02
C THR A 47 11.25 11.68 -12.77
N SER A 48 10.02 11.70 -13.32
CA SER A 48 9.10 12.83 -13.22
C SER A 48 8.67 13.18 -11.78
N VAL A 49 8.70 12.21 -10.86
CA VAL A 49 8.33 12.41 -9.45
C VAL A 49 9.49 12.23 -8.48
N SER A 50 10.72 12.08 -8.99
CA SER A 50 11.89 11.75 -8.16
C SER A 50 12.21 12.81 -7.10
N HIS A 51 11.97 14.10 -7.38
CA HIS A 51 12.15 15.17 -6.41
C HIS A 51 11.13 15.09 -5.28
N TRP A 52 9.87 14.85 -5.63
CA TRP A 52 8.78 14.68 -4.68
C TRP A 52 9.02 13.46 -3.77
N LEU A 53 9.45 12.33 -4.34
CA LEU A 53 9.76 11.12 -3.57
C LEU A 53 10.90 11.28 -2.56
N ARG A 54 11.83 12.22 -2.78
CA ARG A 54 12.91 12.50 -1.81
C ARG A 54 12.42 13.21 -0.55
N GLN A 55 11.23 13.80 -0.59
CA GLN A 55 10.65 14.55 0.52
C GLN A 55 9.70 13.71 1.36
N VAL A 56 9.32 12.52 0.88
CA VAL A 56 8.44 11.61 1.61
C VAL A 56 9.19 11.04 2.83
N PRO A 57 8.59 11.04 4.04
CA PRO A 57 9.23 10.52 5.24
C PRO A 57 9.62 9.03 5.16
N ALA A 58 8.77 8.18 4.60
CA ALA A 58 9.06 6.77 4.37
C ALA A 58 8.66 6.32 2.95
N LEU A 59 9.56 5.61 2.29
CA LEU A 59 9.42 5.11 0.93
C LEU A 59 9.43 3.59 0.91
N ASP A 60 8.28 3.01 0.62
CA ASP A 60 8.04 1.57 0.60
C ASP A 60 8.15 1.01 -0.81
N LEU A 61 8.46 -0.28 -0.90
CA LEU A 61 8.37 -1.00 -2.16
C LEU A 61 7.00 -1.67 -2.29
N HIS A 62 6.27 -1.27 -3.33
CA HIS A 62 5.00 -1.85 -3.73
C HIS A 62 5.22 -3.06 -4.65
N LEU A 63 5.37 -4.23 -4.04
CA LEU A 63 5.67 -5.48 -4.73
C LEU A 63 4.57 -5.83 -5.73
N ASN A 64 4.96 -6.35 -6.89
CA ASN A 64 4.00 -6.86 -7.88
C ASN A 64 4.48 -8.18 -8.49
N LEU A 65 3.55 -8.94 -9.08
CA LEU A 65 3.85 -10.19 -9.80
C LEU A 65 3.77 -10.05 -11.33
N THR A 66 3.59 -8.84 -11.82
CA THR A 66 3.51 -8.57 -13.26
C THR A 66 4.92 -8.41 -13.81
N GLU A 67 5.39 -9.41 -14.56
CA GLU A 67 6.77 -9.41 -15.08
C GLU A 67 7.05 -8.23 -16.01
N HIS A 68 6.11 -7.78 -16.85
CA HIS A 68 6.27 -6.57 -17.66
C HIS A 68 4.92 -5.95 -18.07
N SER A 69 4.90 -4.63 -18.10
CA SER A 69 3.93 -3.72 -18.73
C SER A 69 2.78 -3.19 -17.87
N PRO A 70 2.64 -1.85 -17.70
CA PRO A 70 1.35 -1.28 -17.36
C PRO A 70 0.42 -1.67 -18.51
N ARG A 71 -0.67 -2.37 -18.21
CA ARG A 71 -1.71 -2.62 -19.22
C ARG A 71 -2.38 -1.29 -19.54
N SER A 72 -1.75 -0.52 -20.44
CA SER A 72 -2.34 0.65 -21.07
C SER A 72 -3.65 0.22 -21.72
N GLY A 73 -4.76 0.86 -21.37
CA GLY A 73 -5.99 0.75 -22.15
C GLY A 73 -7.24 0.31 -21.40
N THR A 74 -7.17 -0.13 -20.15
CA THR A 74 -8.39 -0.28 -19.35
C THR A 74 -8.65 1.01 -18.60
N ASN A 75 -9.79 1.65 -18.86
CA ASN A 75 -10.29 2.72 -18.00
C ASN A 75 -10.28 2.20 -16.55
N PRO A 76 -9.50 2.80 -15.63
CA PRO A 76 -9.43 2.36 -14.24
C PRO A 76 -10.80 2.40 -13.54
N GLN A 77 -11.73 3.20 -14.08
CA GLN A 77 -13.13 3.28 -13.64
C GLN A 77 -14.05 2.25 -14.31
N SER A 78 -13.55 1.41 -15.22
CA SER A 78 -14.38 0.36 -15.82
C SER A 78 -14.76 -0.68 -14.77
N SER A 79 -16.02 -1.13 -14.82
CA SER A 79 -16.52 -2.21 -13.96
C SER A 79 -15.65 -3.47 -14.02
N LEU A 80 -15.00 -3.73 -15.16
CA LEU A 80 -14.08 -4.84 -15.36
C LEU A 80 -12.73 -4.63 -14.66
N ALA A 81 -12.13 -3.44 -14.72
CA ALA A 81 -10.90 -3.12 -13.98
C ALA A 81 -11.14 -3.20 -12.47
N ILE A 82 -12.28 -2.70 -12.01
CA ILE A 82 -12.73 -2.77 -10.62
C ILE A 82 -12.98 -4.23 -10.20
N ALA A 83 -13.70 -5.00 -11.01
CA ALA A 83 -13.92 -6.43 -10.76
C ALA A 83 -12.60 -7.20 -10.73
N ARG A 84 -11.64 -6.83 -11.58
CA ARG A 84 -10.30 -7.43 -11.63
C ARG A 84 -9.45 -7.06 -10.41
N ARG A 85 -9.44 -5.82 -9.92
CA ARG A 85 -8.79 -5.45 -8.64
C ARG A 85 -9.40 -6.22 -7.48
N ARG A 86 -10.72 -6.32 -7.47
CA ARG A 86 -11.45 -7.13 -6.49
C ARG A 86 -11.01 -8.59 -6.59
N LEU A 87 -11.06 -9.19 -7.77
CA LEU A 87 -10.72 -10.59 -7.97
C LEU A 87 -9.20 -10.84 -8.01
N GLY A 88 -8.35 -9.82 -8.02
CA GLY A 88 -6.91 -9.91 -8.28
C GLY A 88 -6.20 -10.75 -7.25
N PHE A 89 -6.54 -10.57 -5.97
CA PHE A 89 -6.10 -11.45 -4.89
C PHE A 89 -6.44 -12.94 -5.14
N VAL A 90 -7.62 -13.22 -5.72
CA VAL A 90 -8.14 -14.58 -5.99
C VAL A 90 -7.71 -15.12 -7.36
N MET A 91 -7.50 -14.26 -8.37
CA MET A 91 -7.10 -14.62 -9.73
C MET A 91 -5.59 -14.71 -9.90
N ASN A 92 -4.84 -14.03 -9.03
CA ASN A 92 -3.39 -14.18 -8.90
C ASN A 92 -3.02 -15.22 -7.81
N MET A 93 -3.99 -15.99 -7.31
CA MET A 93 -3.77 -17.20 -6.51
C MET A 93 -2.81 -18.17 -7.21
N PRO A 94 -2.14 -19.07 -6.45
CA PRO A 94 -0.84 -19.67 -6.77
C PRO A 94 -0.69 -20.52 -8.04
N GLY A 95 -1.70 -20.60 -8.91
CA GLY A 95 -1.60 -21.32 -10.19
C GLY A 95 -0.61 -20.70 -11.17
N LYS A 96 -0.35 -19.38 -11.09
CA LYS A 96 0.53 -18.68 -12.06
C LYS A 96 1.97 -18.45 -11.55
N TYR A 97 2.14 -18.18 -10.25
CA TYR A 97 3.45 -17.93 -9.65
C TYR A 97 3.62 -18.72 -8.35
N SER A 98 4.56 -19.66 -8.34
CA SER A 98 4.95 -20.33 -7.09
C SER A 98 5.51 -19.30 -6.09
N PRO A 99 5.39 -19.51 -4.77
CA PRO A 99 5.99 -18.62 -3.77
C PRO A 99 7.49 -18.37 -3.99
N GLN A 100 8.22 -19.37 -4.48
CA GLN A 100 9.63 -19.21 -4.79
C GLN A 100 9.87 -18.29 -6.01
N ARG A 101 9.05 -18.40 -7.06
CA ARG A 101 9.13 -17.50 -8.22
C ARG A 101 8.77 -16.07 -7.82
N ALA A 102 7.72 -15.90 -7.01
CA ALA A 102 7.35 -14.61 -6.42
C ALA A 102 8.52 -13.99 -5.64
N LYS A 103 9.15 -14.77 -4.75
CA LYS A 103 10.32 -14.32 -3.98
C LYS A 103 11.46 -13.85 -4.89
N ASN A 104 11.79 -14.59 -5.94
CA ASN A 104 12.87 -14.24 -6.86
C ASN A 104 12.57 -12.93 -7.61
N LEU A 105 11.33 -12.75 -8.06
CA LEU A 105 10.89 -11.53 -8.72
C LEU A 105 10.90 -10.32 -7.77
N TRP A 106 10.44 -10.50 -6.53
CA TRP A 106 10.46 -9.45 -5.51
C TRP A 106 11.87 -9.09 -5.07
N ARG A 107 12.79 -10.06 -5.02
CA ARG A 107 14.22 -9.78 -4.82
C ARG A 107 14.75 -8.83 -5.89
N TYR A 108 14.44 -9.10 -7.17
CA TYR A 108 14.82 -8.20 -8.25
C TYR A 108 14.24 -6.79 -8.06
N GLN A 109 12.98 -6.67 -7.65
CA GLN A 109 12.34 -5.37 -7.37
C GLN A 109 13.00 -4.62 -6.20
N ILE A 110 13.44 -5.32 -5.16
CA ILE A 110 14.19 -4.73 -4.03
C ILE A 110 15.56 -4.22 -4.50
N GLU A 111 16.29 -5.01 -5.31
CA GLU A 111 17.56 -4.54 -5.87
C GLU A 111 17.39 -3.36 -6.81
N ALA A 112 16.36 -3.37 -7.66
CA ALA A 112 16.02 -2.24 -8.51
C ALA A 112 15.69 -0.98 -7.67
N PHE A 113 14.95 -1.14 -6.57
CA PHE A 113 14.71 -0.05 -5.61
C PHE A 113 16.01 0.51 -5.06
N LYS A 114 16.91 -0.37 -4.58
CA LYS A 114 18.21 0.03 -4.01
C LYS A 114 19.05 0.79 -5.01
N ILE A 115 19.14 0.32 -6.25
CA ILE A 115 19.87 1.01 -7.34
C ILE A 115 19.25 2.39 -7.59
N ARG A 116 17.91 2.48 -7.59
CA ARG A 116 17.19 3.70 -7.95
C ARG A 116 17.23 4.79 -6.87
N PHE A 117 17.22 4.40 -5.60
CA PHE A 117 17.12 5.31 -4.46
C PHE A 117 18.39 5.37 -3.59
N GLY A 118 19.38 4.52 -3.86
CA GLY A 118 20.63 4.43 -3.09
C GLY A 118 20.48 3.81 -1.70
N ARG A 119 19.29 3.29 -1.35
CA ARG A 119 18.95 2.72 -0.03
C ARG A 119 17.89 1.62 -0.16
N PRO A 120 17.79 0.67 0.78
CA PRO A 120 16.65 -0.26 0.82
C PRO A 120 15.32 0.47 1.06
N PRO A 121 14.18 -0.14 0.70
CA PRO A 121 12.88 0.42 1.04
C PRO A 121 12.66 0.43 2.55
N ASP A 122 11.89 1.41 3.03
CA ASP A 122 11.53 1.54 4.45
C ASP A 122 10.50 0.48 4.88
N GLY A 123 9.77 -0.08 3.91
CA GLY A 123 8.76 -1.09 4.13
C GLY A 123 8.39 -1.88 2.88
N LEU A 124 7.72 -3.02 3.09
CA LEU A 124 7.19 -3.87 2.03
C LEU A 124 5.67 -3.96 2.11
N ASN A 125 5.04 -3.87 0.95
CA ASN A 125 3.63 -4.15 0.72
C ASN A 125 3.48 -4.63 -0.73
N SER A 126 2.25 -4.80 -1.25
CA SER A 126 2.09 -5.27 -2.62
C SER A 126 0.81 -4.77 -3.29
N HIS A 127 0.87 -4.67 -4.61
CA HIS A 127 -0.26 -4.42 -5.48
C HIS A 127 -1.32 -5.50 -5.29
N GLU A 128 -2.59 -5.08 -5.23
CA GLU A 128 -3.75 -5.95 -4.93
C GLU A 128 -3.62 -6.75 -3.62
N HIS A 129 -2.72 -6.33 -2.71
CA HIS A 129 -2.46 -6.95 -1.40
C HIS A 129 -2.15 -8.45 -1.45
N ILE A 130 -1.63 -8.95 -2.57
CA ILE A 130 -1.21 -10.36 -2.75
C ILE A 130 -0.24 -10.86 -1.67
N HIS A 131 0.58 -9.98 -1.08
CA HIS A 131 1.50 -10.34 0.00
C HIS A 131 0.78 -10.89 1.23
N LEU A 132 -0.50 -10.57 1.44
CA LEU A 132 -1.30 -11.07 2.56
C LEU A 132 -1.66 -12.56 2.43
N PHE A 133 -1.44 -13.18 1.27
CA PHE A 133 -1.59 -14.63 1.15
C PHE A 133 -0.46 -15.36 1.92
N PRO A 134 -0.73 -16.25 2.89
CA PRO A 134 0.31 -16.70 3.83
C PRO A 134 1.57 -17.32 3.20
N PRO A 135 1.49 -18.14 2.14
CA PRO A 135 2.69 -18.63 1.44
C PRO A 135 3.56 -17.52 0.86
N TYR A 136 2.96 -16.41 0.42
CA TYR A 136 3.64 -15.22 -0.08
C TYR A 136 4.15 -14.34 1.06
N PHE A 137 3.34 -14.13 2.10
CA PHE A 137 3.74 -13.37 3.29
C PHE A 137 5.03 -13.91 3.91
N ARG A 138 5.15 -15.25 4.02
CA ARG A 138 6.39 -15.91 4.47
C ARG A 138 7.61 -15.55 3.62
N GLN A 139 7.44 -15.34 2.31
CA GLN A 139 8.55 -14.91 1.46
C GLN A 139 8.88 -13.44 1.65
N VAL A 140 7.85 -12.59 1.84
CA VAL A 140 8.03 -11.17 2.17
C VAL A 140 8.80 -11.03 3.49
N VAL A 141 8.43 -11.77 4.53
CA VAL A 141 9.18 -11.79 5.81
C VAL A 141 10.64 -12.20 5.63
N LYS A 142 10.91 -13.25 4.83
CA LYS A 142 12.29 -13.66 4.52
C LYS A 142 13.07 -12.57 3.80
N LEU A 143 12.45 -11.91 2.82
CA LEU A 143 13.08 -10.80 2.10
C LEU A 143 13.30 -9.60 3.03
N ALA A 144 12.33 -9.26 3.87
CA ALA A 144 12.48 -8.18 4.84
C ALA A 144 13.67 -8.42 5.76
N HIS A 145 13.83 -9.65 6.27
CA HIS A 145 15.00 -10.03 7.05
C HIS A 145 16.31 -10.00 6.23
N GLU A 146 16.34 -10.58 5.02
CA GLU A 146 17.51 -10.57 4.12
C GLU A 146 18.01 -9.14 3.84
N TYR A 147 17.10 -8.18 3.70
CA TYR A 147 17.38 -6.80 3.32
C TYR A 147 17.34 -5.80 4.47
N ARG A 148 17.11 -6.27 5.71
CA ARG A 148 16.94 -5.43 6.92
C ARG A 148 15.85 -4.37 6.77
N ILE A 149 14.74 -4.73 6.12
CA ILE A 149 13.56 -3.88 5.98
C ILE A 149 12.70 -4.10 7.23
N SER A 150 12.45 -3.02 7.98
CA SER A 150 11.84 -3.11 9.31
C SER A 150 10.32 -3.06 9.29
N TYR A 151 9.68 -2.66 8.19
CA TYR A 151 8.23 -2.53 8.10
C TYR A 151 7.64 -3.50 7.07
N ILE A 152 6.57 -4.22 7.45
CA ILE A 152 5.74 -4.99 6.53
C ILE A 152 4.28 -4.60 6.78
N ARG A 153 3.57 -4.21 5.74
CA ARG A 153 2.15 -3.84 5.86
C ARG A 153 1.32 -5.08 6.20
N LEU A 154 0.56 -5.00 7.28
CA LEU A 154 -0.37 -6.03 7.73
C LEU A 154 -1.43 -5.44 8.68
N GLY A 155 -1.00 -4.58 9.60
CA GLY A 155 -1.78 -4.20 10.78
C GLY A 155 -1.58 -5.21 11.91
N THR A 156 -1.38 -4.76 13.15
CA THR A 156 -1.36 -5.66 14.32
C THR A 156 -2.77 -6.13 14.72
N GLN A 157 -3.79 -5.37 14.32
CA GLN A 157 -5.20 -5.68 14.43
C GLN A 157 -5.78 -5.91 13.03
N SER A 158 -6.80 -6.77 12.94
CA SER A 158 -7.60 -6.91 11.73
C SER A 158 -8.79 -5.95 11.74
N ILE A 159 -9.23 -5.51 10.57
CA ILE A 159 -10.52 -4.80 10.37
C ILE A 159 -11.71 -5.66 10.80
N GLY A 160 -11.53 -6.98 10.87
CA GLY A 160 -12.58 -7.94 11.17
C GLY A 160 -13.57 -8.13 10.02
N ALA A 161 -14.58 -8.98 10.24
CA ALA A 161 -15.56 -9.43 9.24
C ALA A 161 -16.56 -8.36 8.73
N GLN A 162 -16.31 -7.07 8.98
CA GLN A 162 -17.20 -5.95 8.64
C GLN A 162 -17.41 -5.74 7.12
N GLY A 163 -16.70 -6.49 6.25
CA GLY A 163 -16.79 -6.34 4.78
C GLY A 163 -17.10 -7.63 3.99
N GLY A 164 -17.60 -8.69 4.63
CA GLY A 164 -18.01 -9.93 3.96
C GLY A 164 -16.92 -11.00 3.80
N TYR A 165 -17.14 -12.01 2.95
CA TYR A 165 -16.35 -13.27 2.91
C TYR A 165 -14.84 -13.11 2.69
N ARG A 166 -14.40 -12.02 2.06
CA ARG A 166 -12.97 -11.72 1.85
C ARG A 166 -12.29 -11.25 3.13
N HIS A 167 -13.00 -10.47 3.93
CA HIS A 167 -12.51 -10.02 5.23
C HIS A 167 -12.36 -11.20 6.17
N MET A 168 -13.26 -12.20 6.08
CA MET A 168 -13.09 -13.47 6.81
C MET A 168 -11.84 -14.25 6.39
N LEU A 169 -11.53 -14.34 5.08
CA LEU A 169 -10.28 -14.96 4.62
C LEU A 169 -9.05 -14.15 5.05
N PHE A 170 -9.14 -12.82 5.00
CA PHE A 170 -8.10 -11.94 5.52
C PHE A 170 -7.92 -12.09 7.01
N ASP A 171 -8.97 -12.27 7.82
CA ASP A 171 -8.88 -12.50 9.26
C ASP A 171 -8.13 -13.80 9.57
N ILE A 172 -8.43 -14.88 8.85
CA ILE A 172 -7.72 -16.16 9.00
C ILE A 172 -6.25 -16.01 8.60
N PHE A 173 -5.97 -15.37 7.47
CA PHE A 173 -4.59 -15.14 7.02
C PHE A 173 -3.85 -14.18 7.94
N HIS A 174 -4.55 -13.20 8.52
CA HIS A 174 -4.01 -12.20 9.43
C HIS A 174 -3.40 -12.86 10.65
N GLY A 175 -4.10 -13.78 11.31
CA GLY A 175 -3.54 -14.50 12.47
C GLY A 175 -2.24 -15.26 12.14
N VAL A 176 -2.21 -15.96 10.99
CA VAL A 176 -0.99 -16.68 10.53
C VAL A 176 0.14 -15.72 10.19
N ASN A 177 -0.18 -14.62 9.52
CA ASN A 177 0.79 -13.62 9.09
C ASN A 177 1.32 -12.81 10.27
N LEU A 178 0.49 -12.49 11.26
CA LEU A 178 0.86 -11.76 12.46
C LEU A 178 1.86 -12.57 13.30
N ALA A 179 1.64 -13.87 13.43
CA ALA A 179 2.63 -14.75 14.08
C ALA A 179 3.98 -14.74 13.36
N ALA A 180 3.98 -14.77 12.02
CA ALA A 180 5.19 -14.70 11.21
C ALA A 180 5.88 -13.32 11.29
N LEU A 181 5.11 -12.24 11.34
CA LEU A 181 5.58 -10.86 11.51
C LEU A 181 6.29 -10.71 12.86
N ASN A 182 5.62 -11.13 13.94
CA ASN A 182 6.15 -11.06 15.31
C ASN A 182 7.43 -11.89 15.47
N ALA A 183 7.46 -13.10 14.92
CA ALA A 183 8.65 -13.95 14.96
C ALA A 183 9.85 -13.34 14.21
N ALA A 184 9.60 -12.48 13.22
CA ALA A 184 10.64 -11.77 12.48
C ALA A 184 11.05 -10.44 13.11
N GLY A 185 10.32 -9.96 14.14
CA GLY A 185 10.56 -8.66 14.75
C GLY A 185 10.30 -7.47 13.81
N ALA A 186 9.49 -7.66 12.76
CA ALA A 186 9.12 -6.59 11.84
C ALA A 186 7.95 -5.77 12.39
N ALA A 187 7.98 -4.45 12.18
CA ALA A 187 6.93 -3.52 12.55
C ALA A 187 5.79 -3.51 11.51
N SER A 188 4.61 -3.10 11.98
CA SER A 188 3.44 -2.81 11.16
C SER A 188 2.59 -1.72 11.82
N SER A 189 1.60 -1.19 11.11
CA SER A 189 0.59 -0.28 11.66
C SER A 189 -0.29 -0.97 12.71
N THR A 190 -1.08 -0.20 13.47
CA THR A 190 -2.07 -0.76 14.39
C THR A 190 -3.17 -1.47 13.62
N LEU A 191 -3.78 -0.76 12.68
CA LEU A 191 -4.76 -1.27 11.72
C LEU A 191 -4.26 -0.92 10.33
N PHE A 192 -4.47 -1.81 9.36
CA PHE A 192 -4.27 -1.49 7.96
C PHE A 192 -5.63 -1.42 7.26
N TYR A 193 -5.93 -0.29 6.63
CA TYR A 193 -7.15 -0.06 5.86
C TYR A 193 -6.86 0.49 4.45
N SER A 194 -7.52 -0.07 3.46
CA SER A 194 -7.47 0.38 2.07
C SER A 194 -8.71 1.23 1.77
N TYR A 195 -8.53 2.54 1.61
CA TYR A 195 -9.60 3.44 1.23
C TYR A 195 -9.88 3.22 -0.26
N ASP A 196 -11.08 2.72 -0.59
CA ASP A 196 -11.58 2.57 -1.95
C ASP A 196 -12.91 3.33 -1.98
N SER A 197 -12.83 4.64 -2.25
CA SER A 197 -13.95 5.59 -2.26
C SER A 197 -15.06 5.26 -3.26
N GLY A 198 -14.94 4.14 -3.98
CA GLY A 198 -15.92 3.70 -4.94
C GLY A 198 -17.28 3.34 -4.36
N ARG A 199 -17.41 2.70 -3.18
CA ARG A 199 -18.74 2.14 -2.81
C ARG A 199 -19.16 2.02 -1.32
N PHE A 200 -18.31 2.00 -0.29
CA PHE A 200 -18.79 1.56 1.05
C PHE A 200 -18.07 2.12 2.28
N THR A 201 -17.24 3.15 2.18
CA THR A 201 -16.54 3.69 3.36
C THR A 201 -17.11 5.05 3.73
N PRO A 202 -18.05 5.12 4.70
CA PRO A 202 -18.38 6.39 5.30
C PRO A 202 -17.12 7.01 5.88
N ARG A 203 -16.85 8.26 5.53
CA ARG A 203 -15.75 9.05 6.11
C ARG A 203 -15.70 8.98 7.64
N ALA A 204 -16.87 8.90 8.29
CA ALA A 204 -17.00 8.74 9.73
C ALA A 204 -16.25 7.52 10.28
N LEU A 205 -16.05 6.46 9.48
CA LEU A 205 -15.31 5.27 9.88
C LEU A 205 -13.85 5.61 10.24
N LEU A 206 -13.26 6.62 9.59
CA LEU A 206 -11.87 7.02 9.85
C LEU A 206 -11.72 7.70 11.21
N ASP A 207 -12.78 8.31 11.74
CA ASP A 207 -12.76 8.97 13.04
C ASP A 207 -12.71 7.94 14.20
N ASP A 208 -13.10 6.69 13.93
CA ASP A 208 -13.13 5.59 14.91
C ASP A 208 -11.89 4.68 14.86
N PHE A 209 -10.92 4.98 13.98
CA PHE A 209 -9.72 4.15 13.84
C PHE A 209 -8.77 4.33 15.02
N PRO A 210 -8.16 3.23 15.52
CA PRO A 210 -7.20 3.33 16.60
C PRO A 210 -5.95 4.09 16.15
N ASP A 211 -5.26 4.72 17.09
CA ASP A 211 -4.00 5.40 16.84
C ASP A 211 -2.97 4.46 16.20
N GLY A 212 -2.21 4.99 15.22
CA GLY A 212 -1.24 4.22 14.44
C GLY A 212 -1.87 3.41 13.30
N SER A 213 -3.16 3.62 12.99
CA SER A 213 -3.81 3.02 11.82
C SER A 213 -3.28 3.61 10.52
N GLU A 214 -2.92 2.74 9.57
CA GLU A 214 -2.52 3.10 8.22
C GLU A 214 -3.72 3.08 7.29
N VAL A 215 -3.97 4.21 6.63
CA VAL A 215 -5.00 4.37 5.61
C VAL A 215 -4.31 4.58 4.27
N ILE A 216 -4.57 3.67 3.33
CA ILE A 216 -4.06 3.76 1.97
C ILE A 216 -5.06 4.48 1.09
N PHE A 217 -4.55 5.36 0.24
CA PHE A 217 -5.30 5.99 -0.84
C PHE A 217 -4.72 5.58 -2.20
N HIS A 218 -5.60 5.46 -3.20
CA HIS A 218 -5.24 5.21 -4.59
C HIS A 218 -5.54 6.47 -5.41
N PRO A 219 -4.53 7.25 -5.84
CA PRO A 219 -4.75 8.54 -6.48
C PRO A 219 -5.52 8.49 -7.82
N ASP A 220 -5.78 7.30 -8.37
CA ASP A 220 -6.54 7.10 -9.61
C ASP A 220 -8.06 7.06 -9.38
N LEU A 221 -8.49 7.00 -8.12
CA LEU A 221 -9.89 7.11 -7.71
C LEU A 221 -10.16 8.55 -7.28
N ALA A 222 -11.06 9.24 -8.00
CA ALA A 222 -11.37 10.64 -7.75
C ALA A 222 -11.79 10.91 -6.29
N GLY A 223 -12.59 10.02 -5.70
CA GLY A 223 -13.04 10.15 -4.32
C GLY A 223 -11.93 9.91 -3.27
N ASP A 224 -10.87 9.17 -3.61
CA ASP A 224 -9.73 8.96 -2.71
C ASP A 224 -8.93 10.25 -2.61
N MET A 225 -8.69 10.90 -3.75
CA MET A 225 -7.96 12.17 -3.81
C MET A 225 -8.63 13.29 -3.02
N GLU A 226 -9.95 13.43 -3.12
CA GLU A 226 -10.70 14.45 -2.37
C GLU A 226 -10.57 14.25 -0.85
N VAL A 227 -10.64 13.01 -0.38
CA VAL A 227 -10.49 12.71 1.05
C VAL A 227 -9.05 12.87 1.52
N LEU A 228 -8.08 12.44 0.70
CA LEU A 228 -6.68 12.63 1.00
C LEU A 228 -6.31 14.11 1.14
N GLU A 229 -6.71 14.97 0.18
CA GLU A 229 -6.47 16.41 0.23
C GLU A 229 -7.03 17.07 1.48
N MET A 230 -8.23 16.65 1.87
CA MET A 230 -8.90 17.16 3.05
C MET A 230 -8.16 16.74 4.33
N LEU A 231 -7.73 15.48 4.43
CA LEU A 231 -6.94 14.98 5.56
C LEU A 231 -5.58 15.70 5.65
N VAL A 232 -4.91 15.89 4.52
CA VAL A 232 -3.66 16.64 4.42
C VAL A 232 -3.85 18.11 4.82
N SER A 233 -4.91 18.77 4.33
CA SER A 233 -5.21 20.17 4.67
C SER A 233 -5.46 20.36 6.17
N ARG A 234 -6.16 19.41 6.80
CA ARG A 234 -6.36 19.40 8.26
C ARG A 234 -5.03 19.26 9.01
N ARG A 235 -4.14 18.39 8.54
CA ARG A 235 -2.81 18.18 9.13
C ARG A 235 -1.95 19.44 9.07
N ALA A 236 -1.91 20.10 7.91
CA ALA A 236 -1.19 21.35 7.71
C ALA A 236 -1.76 22.52 8.54
N GLY A 237 -3.08 22.57 8.72
CA GLY A 237 -3.75 23.58 9.56
C GLY A 237 -3.44 23.44 11.06
N ASN A 238 -3.29 22.20 11.55
CA ASN A 238 -2.96 21.92 12.96
C ASN A 238 -1.48 22.19 13.30
N ALA A 239 -0.57 22.16 12.33
CA ALA A 239 0.86 22.42 12.54
C ALA A 239 1.21 23.92 12.71
N ARG A 240 0.22 24.82 12.58
CA ARG A 240 0.39 26.28 12.63
C ARG A 240 -0.14 26.94 13.93
N ILE A 241 -0.32 26.17 15.01
CA ILE A 241 -0.76 26.66 16.33
C ILE A 241 0.30 26.36 17.37
#